data_AF-A0A535ZUB8-F1
#
_entry.id   AF-A0A535ZUB8-F1
#
_cell.length_a   1.000
_cell.length_b   1.000
_cell.length_c   1.000
_cell.angle_alpha   90.00
_cell.angle_beta   90.00
_cell.angle_gamma   90.00
#
_symmetry.space_group_name_H-M   'P 1'
#
loop_
_entity.id
_entity.type
_entity.pdbx_description
1 polymer ?
#
loop_
_entity_poly.entity_id
_entity_poly.type
_entity_poly.pdbx_seq_one_letter_code
_entity_poly.pdbx_strand_id
1 'polypeptide(L)'
;RVVGVLTVQRGGFTQDDVIYIPLKAAQVRLKDTATVDQIMVRADTIANVDRVAQDITATLRQNHHLGKSRANNFHIETFTQFLQRAGQGDQVLTFLLVGIAAISLTVGGIGIMNIMLVSVTERTWEIGIRMSLGARRRDIRNQFLIEALMLCLVGGVIGLLLGLLIGWALTNGFGLPFVVTAITLALPFAVSAAIALAFGIYPAIQASRLDPIVAIRSEE
;
A
#
# COMPACT_ATOMS: atom_id res chain seq x y z
N ARG A 1 -18.61 -42.39 18.99
CA ARG A 1 -18.18 -41.93 20.34
C ARG A 1 -17.15 -40.84 20.16
N VAL A 2 -17.34 -39.67 20.78
CA VAL A 2 -16.37 -38.56 20.73
C VAL A 2 -15.17 -38.93 21.61
N VAL A 3 -13.96 -38.72 21.09
CA VAL A 3 -12.68 -39.06 21.76
C VAL A 3 -11.82 -37.85 22.09
N GLY A 4 -12.15 -36.67 21.54
CA GLY A 4 -11.45 -35.42 21.81
C GLY A 4 -12.13 -34.25 21.12
N VAL A 5 -11.81 -33.03 21.56
CA VAL A 5 -12.28 -31.76 20.99
C VAL A 5 -11.05 -30.91 20.68
N LEU A 6 -11.01 -30.34 19.48
CA LEU A 6 -9.91 -29.47 19.06
C LEU A 6 -10.03 -28.10 19.72
N THR A 7 -8.90 -27.43 19.93
CA THR A 7 -8.88 -26.05 20.41
C THR A 7 -9.39 -25.12 19.31
N VAL A 8 -10.29 -24.19 19.67
CA VAL A 8 -10.83 -23.19 18.73
C VAL A 8 -9.69 -22.35 18.18
N GLN A 9 -9.52 -22.38 16.86
CA GLN A 9 -8.53 -21.56 16.17
C GLN A 9 -9.17 -20.21 15.82
N ARG A 10 -8.84 -19.16 16.57
CA ARG A 10 -9.33 -17.79 16.29
C ARG A 10 -8.54 -17.18 15.12
N GLY A 11 -9.20 -17.02 13.97
CA GLY A 11 -8.69 -16.39 12.75
C GLY A 11 -9.70 -16.52 11.61
N GLY A 12 -9.62 -15.68 10.56
CA GLY A 12 -10.65 -15.54 9.51
C GLY A 12 -11.04 -16.78 8.69
N PHE A 13 -10.44 -17.93 8.97
CA PHE A 13 -10.88 -19.25 8.51
C PHE A 13 -11.41 -20.04 9.71
N THR A 14 -12.50 -19.55 10.29
CA THR A 14 -13.17 -20.21 11.41
C THR A 14 -13.77 -21.54 10.93
N GLN A 15 -13.22 -22.68 11.39
CA GLN A 15 -13.76 -24.02 11.14
C GLN A 15 -14.49 -24.51 12.40
N ASP A 16 -15.53 -23.80 12.82
CA ASP A 16 -16.21 -24.09 14.10
C ASP A 16 -17.16 -25.30 14.02
N ASP A 17 -17.49 -25.80 12.82
CA ASP A 17 -18.37 -26.96 12.61
C ASP A 17 -17.69 -28.09 11.82
N VAL A 18 -16.57 -28.60 12.31
CA VAL A 18 -15.84 -29.71 11.66
C VAL A 18 -15.70 -30.91 12.59
N ILE A 19 -16.08 -32.09 12.07
CA ILE A 19 -15.89 -33.37 12.76
C ILE A 19 -14.82 -34.17 12.04
N TYR A 20 -13.77 -34.56 12.76
CA TYR A 20 -12.72 -35.43 12.24
C TYR A 20 -13.03 -36.89 12.57
N ILE A 21 -13.04 -37.74 11.54
CA ILE A 21 -13.32 -39.16 11.65
C ILE A 21 -12.20 -39.92 10.93
N PRO A 22 -11.71 -41.06 11.46
CA PRO A 22 -10.73 -41.87 10.75
C PRO A 22 -11.21 -42.29 9.35
N LEU A 23 -10.36 -42.11 8.33
CA LEU A 23 -10.69 -42.31 6.90
C LEU A 23 -11.35 -43.67 6.63
N LYS A 24 -10.76 -44.76 7.14
CA LYS A 24 -11.29 -46.12 6.95
C LYS A 24 -12.70 -46.29 7.54
N ALA A 25 -12.98 -45.65 8.67
CA ALA A 25 -14.31 -45.71 9.29
C ALA A 25 -15.33 -44.92 8.46
N ALA A 26 -14.93 -43.77 7.91
CA ALA A 26 -15.78 -42.96 7.04
C ALA A 26 -16.08 -43.66 5.70
N GLN A 27 -15.09 -44.33 5.09
CA GLN A 27 -15.27 -45.05 3.82
C GLN A 27 -16.15 -46.30 3.94
N VAL A 28 -16.19 -46.96 5.10
CA VAL A 28 -17.04 -48.15 5.28
C VAL A 28 -18.45 -47.78 5.75
N ARG A 29 -18.60 -46.70 6.52
CA ARG A 29 -19.86 -46.37 7.22
C ARG A 29 -20.59 -45.15 6.70
N LEU A 30 -19.94 -44.24 5.97
CA LEU A 30 -20.52 -42.96 5.57
C LEU A 30 -20.53 -42.75 4.05
N LYS A 31 -19.41 -43.05 3.39
CA LYS A 31 -19.27 -42.93 1.93
C LYS A 31 -18.87 -44.28 1.38
N ASP A 32 -19.78 -45.00 0.73
CA ASP A 32 -19.54 -46.31 0.08
C ASP A 32 -18.67 -46.16 -1.19
N THR A 33 -17.51 -45.50 -1.06
CA THR A 33 -16.60 -45.20 -2.17
C THR A 33 -15.17 -45.09 -1.65
N ALA A 34 -14.24 -45.66 -2.41
CA ALA A 34 -12.81 -45.66 -2.07
C ALA A 34 -12.06 -44.39 -2.51
N THR A 35 -12.75 -43.39 -3.07
CA THR A 35 -12.15 -42.15 -3.57
C THR A 35 -11.89 -41.15 -2.44
N VAL A 36 -10.84 -40.35 -2.60
CA VAL A 36 -10.47 -39.29 -1.66
C VAL A 36 -10.63 -37.96 -2.37
N ASP A 37 -11.34 -37.02 -1.73
CA ASP A 37 -11.63 -35.71 -2.30
C ASP A 37 -10.39 -34.78 -2.26
N GLN A 38 -9.58 -34.88 -1.19
CA GLN A 38 -8.37 -34.07 -1.00
C GLN A 38 -7.31 -34.82 -0.18
N ILE A 39 -6.05 -34.70 -0.59
CA ILE A 39 -4.90 -35.21 0.16
C ILE A 39 -4.02 -34.01 0.54
N MET A 40 -3.83 -33.79 1.84
CA MET A 40 -2.90 -32.79 2.35
C MET A 40 -1.53 -33.42 2.58
N VAL A 41 -0.50 -32.84 1.97
CA VAL A 41 0.90 -33.28 2.11
C VAL A 41 1.72 -32.12 2.67
N ARG A 42 2.54 -32.41 3.68
CA ARG A 42 3.46 -31.44 4.28
C ARG A 42 4.87 -31.68 3.76
N ALA A 43 5.46 -30.67 3.12
CA ALA A 43 6.87 -30.68 2.76
C ALA A 43 7.75 -30.32 3.99
N ASP A 44 9.00 -30.79 4.00
CA ASP A 44 9.93 -30.54 5.11
C ASP A 44 10.34 -29.07 5.21
N THR A 45 10.49 -28.40 4.07
CA THR A 45 10.87 -26.98 3.97
C THR A 45 10.08 -26.28 2.87
N ILE A 46 9.93 -24.94 3.00
CA ILE A 46 9.23 -24.10 2.02
C ILE A 46 9.90 -24.16 0.64
N ALA A 47 11.24 -24.20 0.60
CA ALA A 47 12.00 -24.26 -0.64
C ALA A 47 11.75 -25.54 -1.46
N ASN A 48 11.35 -26.63 -0.80
CA ASN A 48 11.10 -27.91 -1.45
C ASN A 48 9.65 -28.07 -1.95
N VAL A 49 8.74 -27.13 -1.65
CA VAL A 49 7.31 -27.25 -1.97
C VAL A 49 7.08 -27.48 -3.46
N ASP A 50 7.75 -26.70 -4.32
CA ASP A 50 7.57 -26.83 -5.77
C ASP A 50 8.15 -28.15 -6.31
N ARG A 51 9.28 -28.58 -5.76
CA ARG A 51 9.90 -29.86 -6.11
C ARG A 51 9.02 -31.04 -5.71
N VAL A 52 8.51 -31.03 -4.48
CA VAL A 52 7.59 -32.05 -3.97
C VAL A 52 6.30 -32.08 -4.79
N ALA A 53 5.76 -30.93 -5.18
CA ALA A 53 4.58 -30.86 -6.04
C ALA A 53 4.84 -31.50 -7.43
N GLN A 54 6.03 -31.31 -8.00
CA GLN A 54 6.43 -31.95 -9.25
C GLN A 54 6.58 -33.47 -9.09
N ASP A 55 7.25 -33.92 -8.02
CA ASP A 55 7.45 -35.35 -7.73
C ASP A 55 6.12 -36.07 -7.49
N ILE A 56 5.19 -35.44 -6.75
CA ILE A 56 3.83 -35.95 -6.56
C ILE A 56 3.08 -35.99 -7.90
N THR A 57 3.19 -34.96 -8.73
CA THR A 57 2.57 -34.95 -10.07
C THR A 57 3.06 -36.12 -10.92
N ALA A 58 4.37 -36.35 -10.96
CA ALA A 58 4.97 -37.45 -11.72
C ALA A 58 4.47 -38.81 -11.22
N THR A 59 4.48 -39.00 -9.89
CA THR A 59 4.03 -40.24 -9.24
C THR A 59 2.54 -40.50 -9.48
N LEU A 60 1.69 -39.49 -9.34
CA LEU A 60 0.25 -39.64 -9.59
C LEU A 60 -0.03 -39.91 -11.07
N ARG A 61 0.66 -39.25 -12.01
CA ARG A 61 0.51 -39.55 -13.44
C ARG A 61 0.86 -40.99 -13.77
N GLN A 62 1.90 -41.54 -13.14
CA GLN A 62 2.27 -42.94 -13.29
C GLN A 62 1.20 -43.88 -12.71
N ASN A 63 0.75 -43.63 -11.48
CA ASN A 63 -0.25 -44.46 -10.80
C ASN A 63 -1.63 -44.42 -11.49
N HIS A 64 -2.02 -43.27 -12.05
CA HIS A 64 -3.25 -43.10 -12.81
C HIS A 64 -3.11 -43.53 -14.28
N HIS A 65 -1.96 -44.08 -14.70
CA HIS A 65 -1.67 -44.52 -16.07
C HIS A 65 -1.95 -43.42 -17.12
N LEU A 66 -1.63 -42.16 -16.80
CA LEU A 66 -1.83 -41.02 -17.68
C LEU A 66 -0.66 -40.87 -18.65
N GLY A 67 -0.87 -41.24 -19.92
CA GLY A 67 0.10 -41.02 -21.00
C GLY A 67 0.45 -39.54 -21.20
N LYS A 68 1.59 -39.24 -21.84
CA LYS A 68 2.15 -37.87 -21.98
C LYS A 68 1.18 -36.83 -22.56
N SER A 69 0.22 -37.25 -23.38
CA SER A 69 -0.74 -36.37 -24.06
C SER A 69 -2.07 -36.18 -23.31
N ARG A 70 -2.33 -36.97 -22.25
CA ARG A 70 -3.58 -36.88 -21.48
C ARG A 70 -3.46 -35.82 -20.38
N ALA A 71 -4.49 -34.98 -20.27
CA ALA A 71 -4.62 -34.00 -19.19
C ALA A 71 -4.69 -34.69 -17.81
N ASN A 72 -4.23 -34.00 -16.77
CA ASN A 72 -4.32 -34.50 -15.40
C ASN A 72 -5.80 -34.54 -14.97
N ASN A 73 -6.21 -35.64 -14.34
CA ASN A 73 -7.51 -35.78 -13.67
C ASN A 73 -7.45 -35.35 -12.19
N PHE A 74 -6.33 -34.75 -11.76
CA PHE A 74 -6.09 -34.25 -10.42
C PHE A 74 -5.50 -32.83 -10.50
N HIS A 75 -5.73 -32.05 -9.46
CA HIS A 75 -5.16 -30.71 -9.31
C HIS A 75 -4.31 -30.66 -8.05
N ILE A 76 -3.10 -30.12 -8.15
CA ILE A 76 -2.21 -29.90 -7.01
C ILE A 76 -2.12 -28.40 -6.82
N GLU A 77 -2.62 -27.93 -5.69
CA GLU A 77 -2.44 -26.55 -5.24
C GLU A 77 -1.39 -26.52 -4.14
N THR A 78 -0.36 -25.72 -4.33
CA THR A 78 0.61 -25.45 -3.28
C THR A 78 0.13 -24.28 -2.44
N PHE A 79 0.48 -24.29 -1.16
CA PHE A 79 0.18 -23.18 -0.26
C PHE A 79 0.82 -21.86 -0.74
N THR A 80 1.96 -21.93 -1.43
CA THR A 80 2.61 -20.76 -2.06
C THR A 80 1.78 -20.16 -3.18
N GLN A 81 1.17 -20.99 -4.04
CA GLN A 81 0.25 -20.52 -5.09
C GLN A 81 -1.02 -19.91 -4.49
N PHE A 82 -1.56 -20.49 -3.42
CA PHE A 82 -2.69 -19.90 -2.70
C PHE A 82 -2.34 -18.52 -2.14
N LEU A 83 -1.21 -18.38 -1.46
CA LEU A 83 -0.73 -17.09 -0.94
C LEU A 83 -0.50 -16.06 -2.06
N GLN A 84 0.04 -16.48 -3.20
CA GLN A 84 0.23 -15.60 -4.36
C GLN A 84 -1.10 -15.13 -4.94
N ARG A 85 -2.09 -16.03 -5.12
CA ARG A 85 -3.42 -15.66 -5.61
C ARG A 85 -4.16 -14.74 -4.64
N ALA A 86 -4.06 -15.01 -3.33
CA ALA A 86 -4.61 -14.14 -2.30
C ALA A 86 -3.95 -12.75 -2.33
N GLY A 87 -2.62 -12.69 -2.46
CA GLY A 87 -1.87 -11.42 -2.53
C GLY A 87 -2.08 -10.63 -3.82
N GLN A 88 -2.45 -11.27 -4.93
CA GLN A 88 -2.70 -10.57 -6.21
C GLN A 88 -3.91 -9.61 -6.11
N GLY A 89 -4.97 -10.01 -5.40
CA GLY A 89 -6.13 -9.13 -5.18
C GLY A 89 -5.75 -7.86 -4.41
N ASP A 90 -4.98 -8.02 -3.34
CA ASP A 90 -4.50 -6.92 -2.50
C ASP A 90 -3.56 -5.98 -3.27
N GLN A 91 -2.71 -6.52 -4.15
CA GLN A 91 -1.80 -5.71 -4.98
C GLN A 91 -2.57 -4.82 -5.96
N VAL A 92 -3.60 -5.35 -6.64
CA VAL A 92 -4.41 -4.55 -7.57
C VAL A 92 -5.11 -3.41 -6.83
N LEU A 93 -5.72 -3.69 -5.68
CA LEU A 93 -6.36 -2.66 -4.86
C LEU A 93 -5.34 -1.61 -4.39
N THR A 94 -4.15 -2.04 -3.97
CA THR A 94 -3.07 -1.14 -3.57
C THR A 94 -2.66 -0.20 -4.70
N PHE A 95 -2.47 -0.72 -5.92
CA PHE A 95 -2.12 0.11 -7.07
C PHE A 95 -3.21 1.13 -7.42
N LEU A 96 -4.48 0.73 -7.33
CA LEU A 96 -5.61 1.65 -7.54
C LEU A 96 -5.60 2.78 -6.51
N LEU A 97 -5.43 2.45 -5.22
CA LEU A 97 -5.36 3.45 -4.14
C LEU A 97 -4.17 4.39 -4.31
N VAL A 98 -2.99 3.86 -4.66
CA VAL A 98 -1.80 4.67 -4.94
C VAL A 98 -2.03 5.57 -6.16
N GLY A 99 -2.69 5.07 -7.21
CA GLY A 99 -3.03 5.85 -8.39
C GLY A 99 -3.97 7.02 -8.06
N ILE A 100 -5.05 6.75 -7.32
CA ILE A 100 -5.98 7.80 -6.87
C ILE A 100 -5.24 8.81 -5.99
N ALA A 101 -4.43 8.33 -5.03
CA ALA A 101 -3.63 9.18 -4.17
C ALA A 101 -2.69 10.08 -4.99
N ALA A 102 -1.98 9.55 -5.99
CA ALA A 102 -1.07 10.30 -6.84
C ALA A 102 -1.79 11.39 -7.66
N ILE A 103 -2.98 11.09 -8.19
CA ILE A 103 -3.80 12.09 -8.89
C ILE A 103 -4.24 13.19 -7.92
N SER A 104 -4.78 12.83 -6.75
CA SER A 104 -5.17 13.80 -5.71
C SER A 104 -4.00 14.66 -5.26
N LEU A 105 -2.81 14.06 -5.13
CA LEU A 105 -1.58 14.75 -4.76
C LEU A 105 -1.17 15.77 -5.82
N THR A 106 -1.30 15.40 -7.10
CA THR A 106 -0.96 16.26 -8.24
C THR A 106 -1.90 17.46 -8.28
N VAL A 107 -3.21 17.23 -8.15
CA VAL A 107 -4.21 18.32 -8.12
C VAL A 107 -3.99 19.23 -6.91
N GLY A 108 -3.72 18.66 -5.73
CA GLY A 108 -3.38 19.42 -4.53
C GLY A 108 -2.09 20.24 -4.71
N GLY A 109 -1.05 19.64 -5.30
CA GLY A 109 0.22 20.30 -5.59
C GLY A 109 0.07 21.49 -6.55
N ILE A 110 -0.76 21.36 -7.59
CA ILE A 110 -1.10 22.48 -8.48
C ILE A 110 -1.77 23.61 -7.69
N GLY A 111 -2.66 23.28 -6.75
CA GLY A 111 -3.28 24.27 -5.84
C GLY A 111 -2.24 25.02 -5.01
N ILE A 112 -1.28 24.31 -4.42
CA ILE A 112 -0.18 24.91 -3.65
C ILE A 112 0.66 25.84 -4.53
N MET A 113 1.01 25.38 -5.74
CA MET A 113 1.74 26.22 -6.71
C MET A 113 0.97 27.50 -7.02
N ASN A 114 -0.34 27.42 -7.24
CA ASN A 114 -1.16 28.58 -7.57
C ASN A 114 -1.24 29.57 -6.41
N ILE A 115 -1.49 29.08 -5.19
CA ILE A 115 -1.51 29.93 -3.99
C ILE A 115 -0.14 30.62 -3.80
N MET A 116 0.95 29.91 -4.00
CA MET A 116 2.29 30.49 -3.93
C MET A 116 2.55 31.52 -5.02
N LEU A 117 2.08 31.31 -6.26
CA LEU A 117 2.20 32.33 -7.31
C LEU A 117 1.43 33.60 -6.96
N VAL A 118 0.20 33.47 -6.46
CA VAL A 118 -0.60 34.61 -6.00
C VAL A 118 0.10 35.33 -4.85
N SER A 119 0.61 34.60 -3.87
CA SER A 119 1.33 35.18 -2.73
C SER A 119 2.60 35.95 -3.16
N VAL A 120 3.33 35.45 -4.16
CA VAL A 120 4.49 36.16 -4.72
C VAL A 120 4.05 37.46 -5.39
N THR A 121 2.94 37.44 -6.13
CA THR A 121 2.43 38.65 -6.79
C THR A 121 1.90 39.70 -5.80
N GLU A 122 1.24 39.28 -4.71
CA GLU A 122 0.78 40.18 -3.65
C GLU A 122 1.94 40.81 -2.87
N ARG A 123 3.01 40.04 -2.63
CA ARG A 123 4.19 40.50 -1.87
C ARG A 123 5.31 41.05 -2.76
N THR A 124 5.02 41.40 -4.03
CA THR A 124 6.04 41.83 -5.00
C THR A 124 6.86 43.03 -4.50
N TRP A 125 6.18 44.02 -3.91
CA TRP A 125 6.81 45.23 -3.38
C TRP A 125 7.78 44.94 -2.23
N GLU A 126 7.38 44.09 -1.27
CA GLU A 126 8.25 43.68 -0.16
C GLU A 126 9.50 42.93 -0.64
N ILE A 127 9.34 42.07 -1.65
CA ILE A 127 10.46 41.34 -2.28
C ILE A 127 11.42 42.33 -2.95
N GLY A 128 10.89 43.33 -3.66
CA GLY A 128 11.66 44.40 -4.30
C GLY A 128 12.51 45.21 -3.32
N ILE A 129 11.94 45.57 -2.16
CA ILE A 129 12.68 46.27 -1.10
C ILE A 129 13.80 45.40 -0.52
N ARG A 130 13.52 44.13 -0.22
CA ARG A 130 14.55 43.20 0.31
C ARG A 130 15.73 43.05 -0.65
N MET A 131 15.44 42.91 -1.95
CA MET A 131 16.50 42.80 -2.96
C MET A 131 17.28 44.11 -3.14
N SER A 132 16.62 45.26 -3.03
CA SER A 132 17.27 46.58 -3.11
C SER A 132 18.19 46.84 -1.91
N LEU A 133 17.87 46.27 -0.74
CA LEU A 133 18.70 46.27 0.46
C LEU A 133 19.83 45.21 0.43
N GLY A 134 19.97 44.45 -0.66
CA GLY A 134 21.08 43.52 -0.89
C GLY A 134 20.77 42.04 -0.65
N ALA A 135 19.51 41.65 -0.46
CA ALA A 135 19.14 40.23 -0.40
C ALA A 135 19.49 39.51 -1.71
N ARG A 136 20.14 38.35 -1.63
CA ARG A 136 20.50 37.59 -2.83
C ARG A 136 19.28 36.82 -3.33
N ARG A 137 19.21 36.57 -4.64
CA ARG A 137 18.15 35.75 -5.26
C ARG A 137 17.92 34.40 -4.55
N ARG A 138 19.01 33.77 -4.09
CA ARG A 138 18.95 32.51 -3.34
C ARG A 138 18.25 32.63 -1.98
N ASP A 139 18.32 33.79 -1.33
CA ASP A 139 17.75 34.01 0.00
C ASP A 139 16.22 34.11 -0.15
N ILE A 140 15.75 34.86 -1.15
CA ILE A 140 14.32 34.95 -1.52
C ILE A 140 13.78 33.57 -1.93
N ARG A 141 14.51 32.85 -2.80
CA ARG A 141 14.10 31.50 -3.22
C ARG A 141 13.95 30.56 -2.02
N ASN A 142 14.93 30.55 -1.12
CA ASN A 142 14.90 29.66 0.04
C ASN A 142 13.78 30.02 1.01
N GLN A 143 13.46 31.31 1.18
CA GLN A 143 12.33 31.74 2.00
C GLN A 143 11.01 31.16 1.49
N PHE A 144 10.71 31.34 0.19
CA PHE A 144 9.48 30.81 -0.40
C PHE A 144 9.44 29.27 -0.41
N LEU A 145 10.59 28.61 -0.61
CA LEU A 145 10.67 27.15 -0.50
C LEU A 145 10.38 26.67 0.92
N ILE A 146 10.89 27.35 1.94
CA ILE A 146 10.63 27.03 3.34
C ILE A 146 9.15 27.28 3.68
N GLU A 147 8.55 28.37 3.17
CA GLU A 147 7.13 28.65 3.35
C GLU A 147 6.25 27.54 2.74
N ALA A 148 6.54 27.13 1.50
CA ALA A 148 5.85 26.00 0.86
C ALA A 148 6.06 24.68 1.63
N LEU A 149 7.27 24.42 2.11
CA LEU A 149 7.59 23.23 2.89
C LEU A 149 6.83 23.21 4.22
N MET A 150 6.78 24.33 4.94
CA MET A 150 6.00 24.43 6.19
C MET A 150 4.51 24.18 5.94
N LEU A 151 3.94 24.78 4.89
CA LEU A 151 2.53 24.56 4.52
C LEU A 151 2.24 23.07 4.25
N CYS A 152 3.11 22.40 3.48
CA CYS A 152 2.95 20.98 3.16
C CYS A 152 3.19 20.08 4.37
N LEU A 153 4.13 20.43 5.26
CA LEU A 153 4.40 19.67 6.49
C LEU A 153 3.24 19.78 7.47
N VAL A 154 2.66 20.97 7.66
CA VAL A 154 1.47 21.16 8.48
C VAL A 154 0.30 20.37 7.91
N GLY A 155 0.06 20.47 6.59
CA GLY A 155 -0.94 19.64 5.91
C GLY A 155 -0.67 18.14 6.06
N GLY A 156 0.60 17.72 6.02
CA GLY A 156 1.03 16.33 6.23
C GLY A 156 0.75 15.82 7.64
N VAL A 157 1.00 16.64 8.67
CA VAL A 157 0.66 16.30 10.07
C VAL A 157 -0.85 16.16 10.22
N ILE A 158 -1.62 17.11 9.72
CA ILE A 158 -3.10 17.08 9.80
C ILE A 158 -3.63 15.85 9.05
N GLY A 159 -3.13 15.59 7.84
CA GLY A 159 -3.52 14.44 7.04
C GLY A 159 -3.17 13.11 7.72
N LEU A 160 -1.99 13.00 8.33
CA LEU A 160 -1.59 11.82 9.10
C LEU A 160 -2.51 11.59 10.30
N LEU A 161 -2.80 12.63 11.08
CA LEU A 161 -3.70 12.52 12.23
C LEU A 161 -5.11 12.10 11.83
N LEU A 162 -5.66 12.71 10.77
CA LEU A 162 -6.97 12.34 10.23
C LEU A 162 -6.96 10.90 9.69
N GLY A 163 -5.92 10.50 8.96
CA GLY A 163 -5.77 9.14 8.45
C GLY A 163 -5.71 8.10 9.57
N LEU A 164 -4.94 8.38 10.64
CA LEU A 164 -4.88 7.51 11.82
C LEU A 164 -6.23 7.43 12.55
N LEU A 165 -6.92 8.56 12.70
CA LEU A 165 -8.22 8.62 13.38
C LEU A 165 -9.29 7.83 12.61
N ILE A 166 -9.37 8.03 11.30
CA ILE A 166 -10.30 7.29 10.43
C ILE A 166 -9.95 5.80 10.43
N GLY A 167 -8.65 5.46 10.30
CA GLY A 167 -8.19 4.08 10.35
C GLY A 167 -8.52 3.39 11.67
N TRP A 168 -8.31 4.08 12.79
CA TRP A 168 -8.67 3.58 14.12
C TRP A 168 -10.18 3.38 14.29
N ALA A 169 -11.00 4.33 13.82
CA ALA A 169 -12.46 4.23 13.89
C ALA A 169 -13.01 3.05 13.07
N LEU A 170 -12.50 2.86 11.85
CA LEU A 170 -12.90 1.76 10.98
C LEU A 170 -12.47 0.40 11.55
N THR A 171 -11.21 0.28 11.99
CA THR A 171 -10.70 -1.00 12.51
C THR A 171 -11.42 -1.44 13.78
N ASN A 172 -11.76 -0.52 14.69
CA ASN A 172 -12.61 -0.83 15.83
C ASN A 172 -14.02 -1.25 15.43
N GLY A 173 -14.64 -0.56 14.46
CA GLY A 173 -15.99 -0.87 13.99
C GLY A 173 -16.12 -2.24 13.32
N PHE A 174 -15.06 -2.69 12.62
CA PHE A 174 -15.04 -3.97 11.90
C PHE A 174 -14.32 -5.10 12.65
N GLY A 175 -13.82 -4.87 13.88
CA GLY A 175 -13.07 -5.87 14.64
C GLY A 175 -11.73 -6.27 14.01
N LEU A 176 -11.15 -5.40 13.19
CA LEU A 176 -9.89 -5.62 12.49
C LEU A 176 -8.70 -5.11 13.33
N PRO A 177 -7.51 -5.73 13.22
CA PRO A 177 -6.32 -5.25 13.92
C PRO A 177 -5.86 -3.91 13.34
N PHE A 178 -5.70 -2.90 14.21
CA PHE A 178 -5.08 -1.62 13.84
C PHE A 178 -3.56 -1.71 14.00
N VAL A 179 -2.82 -1.68 12.90
CA VAL A 179 -1.35 -1.80 12.89
C VAL A 179 -0.72 -0.50 12.41
N VAL A 180 0.09 0.13 13.27
CA VAL A 180 0.89 1.31 12.93
C VAL A 180 2.37 0.89 12.85
N THR A 181 3.01 1.21 11.74
CA THR A 181 4.43 0.94 11.47
C THR A 181 5.22 2.24 11.32
N ALA A 182 6.55 2.15 11.42
CA ALA A 182 7.42 3.30 11.16
C ALA A 182 7.23 3.87 9.74
N ILE A 183 6.96 3.00 8.76
CA ILE A 183 6.72 3.40 7.36
C ILE A 183 5.41 4.20 7.25
N THR A 184 4.33 3.77 7.90
CA THR A 184 3.06 4.51 7.89
C THR A 184 3.17 5.91 8.50
N LEU A 185 4.09 6.10 9.45
CA LEU A 185 4.33 7.41 10.06
C LEU A 185 5.28 8.27 9.21
N ALA A 186 6.34 7.70 8.63
CA ALA A 186 7.37 8.47 7.92
C ALA A 186 6.99 8.80 6.47
N LEU A 187 6.25 7.92 5.79
CA LEU A 187 5.93 8.07 4.37
C LEU A 187 5.16 9.36 4.05
N PRO A 188 4.14 9.79 4.82
CA PRO A 188 3.42 11.04 4.55
C PRO A 188 4.33 12.28 4.63
N PHE A 189 5.28 12.32 5.56
CA PHE A 189 6.24 13.43 5.65
C PHE A 189 7.18 13.47 4.46
N ALA A 190 7.68 12.31 4.02
CA ALA A 190 8.51 12.22 2.82
C ALA A 190 7.76 12.68 1.57
N VAL A 191 6.50 12.27 1.44
CA VAL A 191 5.61 12.66 0.33
C VAL A 191 5.30 14.16 0.39
N SER A 192 4.95 14.71 1.55
CA SER A 192 4.73 16.16 1.73
C SER A 192 5.97 16.98 1.35
N ALA A 193 7.16 16.56 1.77
CA ALA A 193 8.40 17.23 1.42
C ALA A 193 8.68 17.17 -0.10
N ALA A 194 8.42 16.03 -0.74
CA ALA A 194 8.58 15.88 -2.18
C ALA A 194 7.64 16.80 -2.97
N ILE A 195 6.37 16.92 -2.57
CA ILE A 195 5.40 17.83 -3.21
C ILE A 195 5.81 19.29 -3.02
N ALA A 196 6.18 19.67 -1.79
CA ALA A 196 6.63 21.03 -1.48
C ALA A 196 7.78 21.46 -2.40
N LEU A 197 8.74 20.57 -2.61
CA LEU A 197 9.87 20.82 -3.52
C LEU A 197 9.38 20.87 -4.97
N ALA A 198 8.65 19.86 -5.44
CA ALA A 198 8.21 19.78 -6.83
C ALA A 198 7.39 20.99 -7.28
N PHE A 199 6.39 21.39 -6.49
CA PHE A 199 5.46 22.47 -6.83
C PHE A 199 5.87 23.84 -6.28
N GLY A 200 6.73 23.90 -5.25
CA GLY A 200 7.21 25.15 -4.67
C GLY A 200 8.45 25.73 -5.37
N ILE A 201 9.25 24.92 -6.06
CA ILE A 201 10.45 25.39 -6.77
C ILE A 201 10.09 26.42 -7.85
N TYR A 202 9.06 26.17 -8.64
CA TYR A 202 8.64 27.08 -9.71
C TYR A 202 8.32 28.51 -9.21
N PRO A 203 7.37 28.71 -8.27
CA PRO A 203 7.07 30.05 -7.76
C PRO A 203 8.24 30.67 -6.99
N ALA A 204 9.03 29.87 -6.27
CA ALA A 204 10.22 30.38 -5.57
C ALA A 204 11.29 30.92 -6.54
N ILE A 205 11.47 30.26 -7.68
CA ILE A 205 12.35 30.76 -8.75
C ILE A 205 11.77 32.05 -9.33
N GLN A 206 10.46 32.09 -9.60
CA GLN A 206 9.80 33.28 -10.14
C GLN A 206 10.00 34.49 -9.21
N ALA A 207 9.77 34.33 -7.91
CA ALA A 207 10.00 35.35 -6.90
C ALA A 207 11.45 35.85 -6.87
N SER A 208 12.41 34.92 -6.95
CA SER A 208 13.84 35.26 -6.92
C SER A 208 14.35 35.99 -8.16
N ARG A 209 13.57 36.02 -9.25
CA ARG A 209 13.94 36.63 -10.54
C ARG A 209 13.26 37.97 -10.79
N LEU A 210 12.43 38.45 -9.86
CA LEU A 210 11.81 39.77 -9.92
C LEU A 210 12.90 40.86 -10.02
N ASP A 211 12.66 41.87 -10.88
CA ASP A 211 13.51 43.03 -10.99
C ASP A 211 13.16 44.01 -9.84
N PRO A 212 14.10 44.36 -8.95
CA PRO A 212 13.83 45.25 -7.81
C PRO A 212 13.25 46.60 -8.23
N ILE A 213 13.67 47.14 -9.38
CA ILE A 213 13.23 48.45 -9.86
C ILE A 213 11.77 48.39 -10.31
N VAL A 214 11.40 47.33 -11.02
CA VAL A 214 10.03 47.12 -11.50
C VAL A 214 9.09 46.80 -10.33
N ALA A 215 9.57 46.03 -9.36
CA ALA A 215 8.80 45.61 -8.19
C ALA A 215 8.41 46.77 -7.25
N ILE A 216 9.20 47.85 -7.20
CA ILE A 216 8.89 49.04 -6.38
C ILE A 216 7.96 49.99 -7.14
N ARG A 217 8.07 50.04 -8.48
CA ARG A 217 7.26 50.92 -9.33
C ARG A 217 5.81 50.47 -9.51
N SER A 218 5.47 49.22 -9.17
CA SER A 218 4.14 48.65 -9.38
C SER A 218 3.03 49.17 -8.45
N GLU A 219 3.32 50.16 -7.59
CA GLU A 219 2.35 50.84 -6.71
C GLU A 219 2.05 52.31 -7.10
N GLU A 220 2.67 52.84 -8.15
CA GLU A 220 2.28 54.14 -8.77
C GLU A 220 1.18 53.95 -9.82
#